data_AF-A0A971C2E0-F1
#
_entry.id   AF-A0A971C2E0-F1
#
_cell.length_a   1.000
_cell.length_b   1.000
_cell.length_c   1.000
_cell.angle_alpha   90.00
_cell.angle_beta   90.00
_cell.angle_gamma   90.00
#
_symmetry.space_group_name_H-M   'P 1'
#
loop_
_entity.id
_entity.type
_entity.pdbx_description
1 polymer ?
#
loop_
_entity_poly.entity_id
_entity_poly.type
_entity_poly.pdbx_seq_one_letter_code
_entity_poly.pdbx_strand_id
1 'polypeptide(L)'
;MRLRCLHQAVAIALALLTLGLAACSPSARPTPAPIGLSGRLLPPYNEGALADAARPSQRVAAPVATAAPMVVVEPTAVPKQDRVNVLLLGVDERETWSEGPPRTDALMLASADPATGQVSVLSLPRDLWVSIPGFGPERINVAYRVAEMTAPGTGPDTAAA
;
A
#
# COMPACT_ATOMS: atom_id res chain seq x y z
N MET A 1 -18.76 -25.99 -44.42
CA MET A 1 -19.00 -25.17 -43.21
C MET A 1 -17.82 -24.27 -42.79
N ARG A 2 -16.56 -24.53 -43.21
CA ARG A 2 -15.39 -23.74 -42.73
C ARG A 2 -15.12 -22.41 -43.47
N LEU A 3 -15.60 -22.23 -44.70
CA LEU A 3 -15.37 -20.98 -45.47
C LEU A 3 -16.22 -19.78 -45.02
N ARG A 4 -17.44 -20.04 -44.53
CA ARG A 4 -18.35 -19.00 -44.03
C ARG A 4 -17.89 -18.42 -42.69
N CYS A 5 -17.24 -19.24 -41.86
CA CYS A 5 -16.68 -18.83 -40.57
C CYS A 5 -15.44 -17.95 -40.73
N LEU A 6 -14.57 -18.26 -41.70
CA LEU A 6 -13.39 -17.46 -42.02
C LEU A 6 -13.78 -16.08 -42.59
N HIS A 7 -14.78 -16.02 -43.47
CA HIS A 7 -15.29 -14.73 -43.98
C HIS A 7 -15.92 -13.87 -42.88
N GLN A 8 -16.66 -14.48 -41.94
CA GLN A 8 -17.22 -13.74 -40.79
C GLN A 8 -16.12 -13.22 -39.84
N ALA A 9 -15.10 -14.03 -39.56
CA ALA A 9 -14.00 -13.63 -38.68
C ALA A 9 -13.16 -12.49 -39.28
N VAL A 10 -12.88 -12.53 -40.59
CA VAL A 10 -12.15 -11.45 -41.29
C VAL A 10 -12.99 -10.18 -41.38
N ALA A 11 -14.31 -10.28 -41.62
CA ALA A 11 -15.20 -9.12 -41.65
C ALA A 11 -15.29 -8.41 -40.29
N ILE A 12 -15.34 -9.17 -39.18
CA ILE A 12 -15.35 -8.60 -37.82
C ILE A 12 -14.00 -7.94 -37.50
N ALA A 13 -12.88 -8.59 -37.87
CA ALA A 13 -11.55 -8.02 -37.66
C ALA A 13 -11.34 -6.70 -38.42
N LEU A 14 -11.80 -6.62 -39.68
CA LEU A 14 -11.74 -5.38 -40.47
C LEU A 14 -12.66 -4.29 -39.92
N ALA A 15 -13.85 -4.64 -39.42
CA ALA A 15 -14.80 -3.68 -38.83
C ALA A 15 -14.31 -3.10 -37.50
N LEU A 16 -13.57 -3.88 -36.69
CA LEU A 16 -12.96 -3.38 -35.46
C LEU A 16 -11.75 -2.48 -35.74
N LEU A 17 -11.01 -2.74 -36.83
CA LEU A 17 -9.86 -1.92 -37.22
C LEU A 17 -10.27 -0.52 -37.73
N THR A 18 -11.45 -0.38 -38.33
CA THR A 18 -11.93 0.92 -38.87
C THR A 18 -12.63 1.80 -37.83
N LEU A 19 -13.10 1.25 -36.71
CA LEU A 19 -13.68 2.04 -35.61
C LEU A 19 -12.65 2.76 -34.72
N GLY A 20 -11.35 2.44 -34.86
CA GLY A 20 -10.29 2.97 -34.01
C GLY A 20 -9.69 4.33 -34.43
N LEU A 21 -10.12 4.93 -35.55
CA LEU A 21 -9.45 6.12 -36.12
C LEU A 21 -10.22 7.46 -36.01
N ALA A 22 -11.35 7.53 -35.31
CA ALA A 22 -12.14 8.76 -35.22
C ALA A 22 -12.48 9.16 -33.78
N ALA A 23 -11.49 9.70 -33.04
CA ALA A 23 -11.75 10.54 -31.87
C ALA A 23 -10.55 11.46 -31.56
N CYS A 24 -10.26 12.42 -32.45
CA CYS A 24 -9.49 13.60 -32.08
C CYS A 24 -10.44 14.80 -32.10
N SER A 25 -11.07 15.08 -30.97
CA SER A 25 -11.67 16.38 -30.69
C SER A 25 -10.84 17.06 -29.60
N PRO A 26 -10.40 18.31 -29.78
CA PRO A 26 -9.74 19.07 -28.72
C PRO A 26 -10.81 19.49 -27.69
N SER A 27 -11.06 18.63 -26.70
CA SER A 27 -11.90 18.96 -25.55
C SER A 27 -11.17 19.94 -24.63
N ALA A 28 -11.90 20.96 -24.23
CA ALA A 28 -11.45 22.12 -23.48
C ALA A 28 -10.68 21.75 -22.20
N ARG A 29 -9.59 22.49 -21.98
CA ARG A 29 -8.74 22.43 -20.80
C ARG A 29 -9.55 22.96 -19.60
N PRO A 30 -9.86 22.15 -18.56
CA PRO A 30 -10.44 22.70 -17.33
C PRO A 30 -9.35 23.52 -16.62
N THR A 31 -9.61 24.81 -16.44
CA THR A 31 -8.79 25.69 -15.59
C THR A 31 -8.83 25.15 -14.16
N PRO A 32 -7.69 24.87 -13.51
CA PRO A 32 -7.70 24.55 -12.09
C PRO A 32 -8.12 25.82 -11.32
N ALA A 33 -9.23 25.72 -10.58
CA ALA A 33 -9.58 26.73 -9.59
C ALA A 33 -8.47 26.78 -8.52
N PRO A 34 -8.12 27.97 -7.99
CA PRO A 34 -7.18 28.06 -6.88
C PRO A 34 -7.79 27.35 -5.67
N ILE A 35 -7.05 26.35 -5.16
CA ILE A 35 -7.37 25.69 -3.90
C ILE A 35 -7.23 26.75 -2.82
N GLY A 36 -8.37 27.20 -2.27
CA GLY A 36 -8.41 28.06 -1.10
C GLY A 36 -7.78 27.32 0.07
N LEU A 37 -6.53 27.66 0.39
CA LEU A 37 -5.81 27.18 1.56
C LEU A 37 -6.42 27.86 2.80
N SER A 38 -7.62 27.43 3.19
CA SER A 38 -8.19 27.82 4.48
C SER A 38 -7.35 27.13 5.54
N GLY A 39 -6.43 27.89 6.14
CA GLY A 39 -5.52 27.45 7.18
C GLY A 39 -6.28 26.90 8.38
N ARG A 40 -6.49 25.59 8.40
CA ARG A 40 -6.87 24.89 9.63
C ARG A 40 -5.58 24.61 10.38
N LEU A 41 -5.20 25.57 11.23
CA LEU A 41 -4.09 25.50 12.18
C LEU A 41 -4.13 24.15 12.90
N LEU A 42 -3.14 23.29 12.65
CA LEU A 42 -2.91 22.12 13.49
C LEU A 42 -2.65 22.62 14.92
N PRO A 43 -3.25 22.01 15.95
CA PRO A 43 -2.95 22.37 17.32
C PRO A 43 -1.44 22.21 17.56
N PRO A 44 -0.80 23.14 18.29
CA PRO A 44 0.63 23.03 18.58
C PRO A 44 0.87 21.74 19.35
N TYR A 45 1.83 20.95 18.88
CA TYR A 45 2.31 19.76 19.57
C TYR A 45 2.85 20.19 20.93
N ASN A 46 2.15 19.83 22.00
CA ASN A 46 2.53 20.14 23.37
C ASN A 46 3.37 19.00 23.93
N GLU A 47 4.64 19.27 24.17
CA GLU A 47 5.63 18.30 24.68
C GLU A 47 5.36 17.84 26.14
N GLY A 48 4.20 18.20 26.71
CA GLY A 48 3.83 17.92 28.11
C GLY A 48 3.03 16.65 28.36
N ALA A 49 2.62 15.90 27.33
CA ALA A 49 1.71 14.75 27.49
C ALA A 49 2.38 13.47 28.05
N LEU A 50 3.69 13.48 28.32
CA LEU A 50 4.43 12.32 28.84
C LEU A 50 4.62 12.33 30.38
N ALA A 51 4.12 13.33 31.09
CA ALA A 51 4.46 13.53 32.51
C ALA A 51 3.47 12.95 33.55
N ASP A 52 2.31 12.42 33.17
CA ASP A 52 1.24 12.09 34.15
C ASP A 52 1.14 10.62 34.58
N ALA A 53 2.12 9.77 34.24
CA ALA A 53 2.08 8.34 34.59
C ALA A 53 2.69 7.97 35.95
N ALA A 54 2.70 8.88 36.94
CA ALA A 54 3.30 8.60 38.25
C ALA A 54 2.47 9.13 39.43
N ARG A 55 1.48 8.34 39.89
CA ARG A 55 1.01 8.39 41.29
C ARG A 55 0.70 6.98 41.84
N PRO A 56 1.04 6.69 43.12
CA PRO A 56 1.10 5.33 43.64
C PRO A 56 -0.18 4.85 44.36
N SER A 57 -0.34 3.52 44.33
CA SER A 57 -0.97 2.62 45.32
C SER A 57 -2.41 2.87 45.80
N GLN A 58 -3.30 1.94 45.45
CA GLN A 58 -4.40 1.56 46.33
C GLN A 58 -4.55 0.03 46.38
N ARG A 59 -4.08 -0.56 47.49
CA ARG A 59 -4.33 -1.95 47.85
C ARG A 59 -5.70 -2.00 48.55
N VAL A 60 -6.66 -2.69 47.96
CA VAL A 60 -7.92 -3.07 48.64
C VAL A 60 -8.03 -4.60 48.60
N ALA A 61 -8.35 -5.16 49.76
CA ALA A 61 -8.29 -6.58 50.07
C ALA A 61 -9.29 -7.45 49.28
N ALA A 62 -8.92 -8.72 49.11
CA ALA A 62 -9.74 -9.75 48.49
C ALA A 62 -10.95 -10.15 49.35
N PRO A 63 -12.12 -10.42 48.76
CA PRO A 63 -13.09 -11.34 49.35
C PRO A 63 -12.90 -12.74 48.76
N VAL A 64 -12.71 -13.71 49.64
CA VAL A 64 -12.84 -15.15 49.36
C VAL A 64 -14.32 -15.46 49.18
N ALA A 65 -14.70 -16.00 48.02
CA ALA A 65 -16.04 -16.53 47.77
C ALA A 65 -15.95 -17.95 47.20
N THR A 66 -16.66 -18.85 47.86
CA THR A 66 -16.78 -20.29 47.62
C THR A 66 -17.44 -20.62 46.28
N ALA A 67 -17.05 -21.78 45.75
CA ALA A 67 -17.33 -22.42 44.46
C ALA A 67 -18.77 -22.38 43.90
N ALA A 68 -18.84 -22.14 42.58
CA ALA A 68 -19.75 -22.80 41.65
C ALA A 68 -18.96 -23.11 40.36
N PRO A 69 -19.12 -24.27 39.70
CA PRO A 69 -18.50 -24.49 38.40
C PRO A 69 -19.20 -23.58 37.39
N MET A 70 -18.60 -22.43 37.13
CA MET A 70 -18.96 -21.63 35.98
C MET A 70 -18.46 -22.40 34.76
N VAL A 71 -19.37 -22.87 33.91
CA VAL A 71 -19.01 -23.29 32.56
C VAL A 71 -18.47 -22.03 31.88
N VAL A 72 -17.14 -21.90 31.86
CA VAL A 72 -16.46 -20.93 31.02
C VAL A 72 -16.71 -21.42 29.60
N VAL A 73 -17.76 -20.91 28.99
CA VAL A 73 -17.86 -20.91 27.53
C VAL A 73 -16.67 -20.08 27.08
N GLU A 74 -15.59 -20.73 26.66
CA GLU A 74 -14.54 -20.02 25.96
C GLU A 74 -15.23 -19.22 24.85
N PRO A 75 -15.00 -17.90 24.76
CA PRO A 75 -15.48 -17.15 23.62
C PRO A 75 -14.81 -17.78 22.41
N THR A 76 -15.59 -18.55 21.65
CA THR A 76 -15.16 -19.09 20.37
C THR A 76 -14.58 -17.92 19.62
N ALA A 77 -13.26 -17.96 19.40
CA ALA A 77 -12.54 -16.87 18.79
C ALA A 77 -13.24 -16.56 17.46
N VAL A 78 -13.97 -15.44 17.41
CA VAL A 78 -14.44 -14.89 16.16
C VAL A 78 -13.18 -14.70 15.33
N PRO A 79 -13.08 -15.26 14.11
CA PRO A 79 -11.89 -15.11 13.30
C PRO A 79 -11.61 -13.62 13.19
N LYS A 80 -10.52 -13.18 13.83
CA LYS A 80 -10.11 -11.79 13.78
C LYS A 80 -9.80 -11.53 12.32
N GLN A 81 -10.53 -10.59 11.72
CA GLN A 81 -10.19 -10.16 10.38
C GLN A 81 -8.85 -9.42 10.51
N ASP A 82 -7.79 -10.07 10.05
CA ASP A 82 -6.44 -9.54 10.18
C ASP A 82 -6.27 -8.28 9.33
N ARG A 83 -5.42 -7.36 9.80
CA ARG A 83 -5.05 -6.17 9.02
C ARG A 83 -4.32 -6.61 7.77
N VAL A 84 -4.69 -6.03 6.63
CA VAL A 84 -4.04 -6.29 5.35
C VAL A 84 -3.12 -5.13 5.03
N ASN A 85 -1.82 -5.42 4.92
CA ASN A 85 -0.81 -4.46 4.49
C ASN A 85 -0.43 -4.73 3.04
N VAL A 86 -0.54 -3.73 2.19
CA VAL A 86 -0.17 -3.76 0.78
C VAL A 86 0.94 -2.75 0.55
N LEU A 87 2.09 -3.22 0.08
CA LEU A 87 3.17 -2.37 -0.37
C LEU A 87 3.02 -2.10 -1.87
N LEU A 88 2.93 -0.83 -2.24
CA LEU A 88 2.87 -0.36 -3.62
C LEU A 88 4.24 0.18 -4.01
N LEU A 89 4.76 -0.34 -5.13
CA LEU A 89 6.08 -0.03 -5.67
C LEU A 89 5.92 0.54 -7.09
N GLY A 90 6.37 1.77 -7.30
CA GLY A 90 6.48 2.38 -8.63
C GLY A 90 7.89 2.21 -9.17
N VAL A 91 8.07 1.36 -10.17
CA VAL A 91 9.35 1.14 -10.88
C VAL A 91 9.42 2.01 -12.14
N ASP A 92 10.52 2.75 -12.33
CA ASP A 92 10.78 3.45 -13.60
C ASP A 92 11.49 2.50 -14.58
N GLU A 93 10.73 1.55 -15.14
CA GLU A 93 11.22 0.64 -16.17
C GLU A 93 10.87 1.17 -17.56
N ARG A 94 11.89 1.34 -18.41
CA ARG A 94 11.72 1.70 -19.82
C ARG A 94 12.36 0.65 -20.71
N GLU A 95 11.53 0.03 -21.53
CA GLU A 95 11.88 -1.03 -22.50
C GLU A 95 12.93 -0.62 -23.55
N THR A 96 13.16 0.67 -23.76
CA THR A 96 14.05 1.20 -24.80
C THR A 96 15.37 1.78 -24.31
N TRP A 97 15.62 1.92 -23.00
CA TRP A 97 16.80 2.67 -22.49
C TRP A 97 17.41 2.16 -21.17
N SER A 98 17.03 1.01 -20.62
CA SER A 98 17.58 0.60 -19.31
C SER A 98 18.82 -0.30 -19.43
N GLU A 99 20.00 0.22 -19.06
CA GLU A 99 21.26 -0.54 -18.91
C GLU A 99 21.31 -1.41 -17.63
N GLY A 100 20.14 -1.83 -17.11
CA GLY A 100 20.05 -2.67 -15.91
C GLY A 100 18.69 -2.61 -15.20
N PRO A 101 18.55 -3.28 -14.04
CA PRO A 101 17.27 -3.33 -13.33
C PRO A 101 16.84 -1.93 -12.85
N PRO A 102 15.53 -1.62 -12.92
CA PRO A 102 15.00 -0.29 -12.63
C PRO A 102 15.08 0.04 -11.13
N ARG A 103 15.00 1.33 -10.80
CA ARG A 103 14.88 1.82 -9.42
C ARG A 103 13.41 2.10 -9.09
N THR A 104 13.08 2.06 -7.80
CA THR A 104 11.73 2.43 -7.33
C THR A 104 11.67 3.92 -7.00
N ASP A 105 10.84 4.66 -7.72
CA ASP A 105 10.67 6.11 -7.51
C ASP A 105 9.51 6.44 -6.56
N ALA A 106 8.56 5.51 -6.39
CA ALA A 106 7.43 5.66 -5.48
C ALA A 106 7.27 4.42 -4.59
N LEU A 107 7.18 4.63 -3.27
CA LEU A 107 6.92 3.60 -2.27
C LEU A 107 5.73 4.05 -1.42
N MET A 108 4.66 3.26 -1.37
CA MET A 108 3.49 3.54 -0.52
C MET A 108 3.04 2.29 0.21
N LEU A 109 2.84 2.40 1.53
CA LEU A 109 2.29 1.33 2.35
C LEU A 109 0.82 1.64 2.64
N ALA A 110 -0.08 0.80 2.15
CA ALA A 110 -1.50 0.86 2.45
C ALA A 110 -1.85 -0.21 3.49
N SER A 111 -2.45 0.18 4.61
CA SER A 111 -2.94 -0.73 5.64
C SER A 111 -4.45 -0.61 5.73
N ALA A 112 -5.16 -1.71 5.49
CA ALA A 112 -6.60 -1.83 5.68
C ALA A 112 -6.90 -2.62 6.95
N ASP A 113 -7.68 -2.01 7.84
CA ASP A 113 -8.20 -2.65 9.05
C ASP A 113 -9.67 -3.02 8.84
N PRO A 114 -9.98 -4.27 8.44
CA PRO A 114 -11.35 -4.71 8.21
C PRO A 114 -12.20 -4.67 9.48
N ALA A 115 -11.61 -4.75 10.68
CA ALA A 115 -12.35 -4.70 11.94
C ALA A 115 -12.86 -3.28 12.28
N THR A 116 -12.15 -2.22 11.85
CA THR A 116 -12.57 -0.82 12.06
C THR A 116 -13.04 -0.13 10.78
N GLY A 117 -12.90 -0.76 9.62
CA GLY A 117 -13.22 -0.18 8.32
C GLY A 117 -12.28 0.95 7.90
N GLN A 118 -11.12 1.09 8.57
CA GLN A 118 -10.19 2.19 8.32
C GLN A 118 -9.10 1.77 7.34
N VAL A 119 -8.76 2.68 6.43
CA VAL A 119 -7.63 2.53 5.50
C VAL A 119 -6.66 3.69 5.75
N SER A 120 -5.40 3.35 5.99
CA SER A 120 -4.30 4.31 6.17
C SER A 120 -3.28 4.10 5.07
N VAL A 121 -2.79 5.19 4.47
CA VAL A 121 -1.74 5.15 3.45
C VAL A 121 -0.56 5.99 3.94
N LEU A 122 0.62 5.40 3.94
CA LEU A 122 1.89 6.05 4.26
C LEU A 122 2.77 6.11 3.01
N SER A 123 3.09 7.32 2.56
CA SER A 123 4.07 7.52 1.49
C SER A 123 5.48 7.51 2.08
N LEU A 124 6.35 6.64 1.54
CA LEU A 124 7.75 6.56 1.91
C LEU A 124 8.61 7.31 0.88
N PRO A 125 9.50 8.23 1.29
CA PRO A 125 10.39 8.92 0.37
C PRO A 125 11.47 7.97 -0.17
N ARG A 126 11.80 8.09 -1.46
CA ARG A 126 12.76 7.21 -2.17
C ARG A 126 14.20 7.27 -1.66
N ASP A 127 14.56 8.36 -0.98
CA ASP A 127 15.92 8.64 -0.51
C ASP A 127 16.12 8.26 0.98
N LEU A 128 15.19 7.52 1.57
CA LEU A 128 15.32 7.03 2.94
C LEU A 128 16.56 6.12 3.06
N TRP A 129 17.45 6.45 4.00
CA TRP A 129 18.62 5.63 4.30
C TRP A 129 18.22 4.48 5.22
N VAL A 130 18.33 3.25 4.72
CA VAL A 130 17.96 2.04 5.45
C VAL A 130 19.04 0.98 5.32
N SER A 131 19.10 0.05 6.25
CA SER A 131 19.96 -1.12 6.12
C SER A 131 19.24 -2.18 5.29
N ILE A 132 19.71 -2.44 4.08
CA ILE A 132 19.18 -3.49 3.21
C ILE A 132 19.82 -4.83 3.62
N PRO A 133 19.03 -5.87 3.93
CA PRO A 133 19.56 -7.19 4.28
C PRO A 133 20.49 -7.72 3.19
N GLY A 134 21.73 -8.08 3.54
CA GLY A 134 22.73 -8.61 2.60
C GLY A 134 23.54 -7.56 1.82
N PHE A 135 23.18 -6.28 1.86
CA PHE A 135 23.83 -5.22 1.07
C PHE A 135 24.33 -4.03 1.88
N GLY A 136 23.89 -3.90 3.14
CA GLY A 136 24.33 -2.82 4.03
C GLY A 136 23.48 -1.54 3.90
N PRO A 137 23.97 -0.42 4.46
CA PRO A 137 23.21 0.82 4.52
C PRO A 137 23.21 1.57 3.19
N GLU A 138 22.04 1.71 2.57
CA GLU A 138 21.85 2.36 1.26
C GLU A 138 20.49 3.07 1.21
N ARG A 139 20.21 3.80 0.13
CA ARG A 139 18.86 4.35 -0.12
C ARG A 139 17.86 3.25 -0.45
N ILE A 140 16.64 3.36 0.09
CA ILE A 140 15.56 2.39 -0.10
C ILE A 140 15.21 2.14 -1.58
N ASN A 141 15.37 3.14 -2.46
CA ASN A 141 15.11 2.99 -3.90
C ASN A 141 16.07 2.05 -4.64
N VAL A 142 17.19 1.70 -4.01
CA VAL A 142 18.17 0.75 -4.54
C VAL A 142 17.80 -0.71 -4.20
N ALA A 143 16.94 -0.93 -3.20
CA ALA A 143 16.58 -2.27 -2.71
C ALA A 143 16.01 -3.17 -3.82
N TYR A 144 15.06 -2.66 -4.60
CA TYR A 144 14.47 -3.41 -5.72
C TYR A 144 15.52 -3.77 -6.78
N ARG A 145 16.36 -2.80 -7.16
CA ARG A 145 17.41 -2.99 -8.17
C ARG A 145 18.41 -4.07 -7.74
N VAL A 146 18.81 -4.02 -6.48
CA VAL A 146 19.79 -4.94 -5.90
C VAL A 146 19.23 -6.35 -5.75
N ALA A 147 17.96 -6.48 -5.35
CA ALA A 147 17.25 -7.74 -5.33
C ALA A 147 17.18 -8.38 -6.72
N GLU A 148 16.78 -7.61 -7.74
CA GLU A 148 16.74 -8.08 -9.13
C GLU A 148 18.12 -8.47 -9.68
N MET A 149 19.19 -7.75 -9.29
CA MET A 149 20.56 -8.15 -9.68
C MET A 149 21.00 -9.46 -9.03
N THR A 150 20.46 -9.79 -7.86
CA THR A 150 20.88 -10.96 -7.07
C THR A 150 20.09 -12.20 -7.45
N ALA A 151 18.77 -12.06 -7.55
CA ALA A 151 17.86 -13.11 -7.97
C ALA A 151 16.75 -12.48 -8.83
N PRO A 152 16.82 -12.61 -10.16
CA PRO A 152 15.81 -12.04 -11.05
C PRO A 152 14.40 -12.50 -10.68
N GLY A 153 13.46 -11.56 -10.56
CA GLY A 153 12.07 -11.79 -10.16
C GLY A 153 11.80 -11.73 -8.65
N THR A 154 12.81 -11.50 -7.80
CA THR A 154 12.64 -11.33 -6.33
C THR A 154 12.62 -9.87 -5.88
N GLY A 155 12.59 -8.93 -6.82
CA GLY A 155 12.53 -7.50 -6.57
C GLY A 155 11.45 -7.06 -5.57
N PRO A 156 10.18 -7.50 -5.73
CA PRO A 156 9.09 -7.11 -4.84
C PRO A 156 9.24 -7.62 -3.40
N ASP A 157 9.70 -8.86 -3.23
CA ASP A 157 9.78 -9.50 -1.92
C ASP A 157 10.86 -8.88 -1.03
N THR A 158 11.97 -8.45 -1.64
CA THR A 158 13.07 -7.81 -0.91
C THR A 158 12.75 -6.38 -0.50
N ALA A 159 11.85 -5.70 -1.23
CA ALA A 159 11.35 -4.38 -0.85
C ALA A 159 10.31 -4.43 0.27
N ALA A 160 9.71 -5.60 0.53
CA ALA A 160 8.69 -5.81 1.56
C ALA A 160 9.24 -6.28 2.92
N ALA A 161 10.54 -6.60 2.99
CA ALA A 161 11.23 -7.08 4.19
C ALA A 161 11.82 -5.93 5.02
#